data_AF-A9RKW2-F1
#
_entry.id   AF-A9RKW2-F1
#
_cell.length_a   1.000
_cell.length_b   1.000
_cell.length_c   1.000
_cell.angle_alpha   90.00
_cell.angle_beta   90.00
_cell.angle_gamma   90.00
#
_symmetry.space_group_name_H-M   'P 1'
#
loop_
_entity.id
_entity.type
_entity.pdbx_description
1 polymer ?
#
loop_
_entity_poly.entity_id
_entity_poly.type
_entity_poly.pdbx_seq_one_letter_code
_entity_poly.pdbx_strand_id
1 'polypeptide(L)'
;MRRQVFLGHSGGHDTDGNELPRLVYVSREKRPGFNHHKKDDAMNGLVRVPVMLTNAPFFLNLDYDNYINNSKALPEAMQFLMDLIVGKRVCYVQFPQWFDGIDRNMLITTSFSST
;
A
#
# COMPACT_ATOMS: atom_id res chain seq x y z
N MET A 1 -7.08 -12.69 14.65
CA MET A 1 -6.88 -11.43 13.89
C MET A 1 -8.00 -10.47 14.28
N ARG A 2 -7.70 -9.23 14.67
CA ARG A 2 -8.71 -8.22 14.99
C ARG A 2 -8.75 -7.18 13.87
N ARG A 3 -9.95 -6.72 13.51
CA ARG A 3 -10.17 -5.67 12.52
C ARG A 3 -11.14 -4.62 13.06
N GLN A 4 -10.90 -3.36 12.73
CA GLN A 4 -11.78 -2.24 13.05
C GLN A 4 -11.87 -1.32 11.83
N VAL A 5 -13.09 -0.91 11.46
CA VAL A 5 -13.33 0.00 10.33
C VAL A 5 -13.65 1.38 10.89
N PHE A 6 -12.95 2.40 10.43
CA PHE A 6 -13.06 3.78 10.91
C PHE A 6 -13.78 4.71 9.93
N LEU A 7 -13.59 4.52 8.62
CA LEU A 7 -14.17 5.36 7.56
C LEU A 7 -14.78 4.50 6.44
N GLY A 8 -15.56 5.08 5.53
CA GLY A 8 -16.24 4.43 4.39
C GLY A 8 -17.77 4.52 4.47
N HIS A 9 -18.48 3.64 3.78
CA HIS A 9 -19.94 3.65 3.62
C HIS A 9 -20.78 3.73 4.92
N SER A 10 -20.22 3.29 6.05
CA SER A 10 -20.84 3.36 7.38
C SER A 10 -20.12 4.34 8.32
N GLY A 11 -19.19 5.14 7.80
CA GLY A 11 -18.36 6.10 8.52
C GLY A 11 -18.72 7.55 8.21
N GLY A 12 -17.85 8.49 8.58
CA GLY A 12 -18.06 9.92 8.37
C GLY A 12 -17.92 10.36 6.91
N HIS A 13 -18.75 11.33 6.51
CA HIS A 13 -18.59 12.10 5.27
C HIS A 13 -17.68 13.30 5.53
N ASP A 14 -17.10 13.87 4.47
CA ASP A 14 -16.43 15.17 4.57
C ASP A 14 -17.46 16.31 4.81
N THR A 15 -16.97 17.54 4.96
CA THR A 15 -17.82 18.73 5.20
C THR A 15 -18.79 19.01 4.06
N ASP A 16 -18.50 18.52 2.87
CA ASP A 16 -19.28 18.72 1.65
C ASP A 16 -20.24 17.55 1.39
N GLY A 17 -20.24 16.52 2.26
CA GLY A 17 -21.08 15.34 2.18
C GLY A 17 -20.54 14.21 1.30
N ASN A 18 -19.28 14.25 0.87
CA ASN A 18 -18.68 13.17 0.08
C ASN A 18 -18.19 12.03 0.96
N GLU A 19 -18.27 10.80 0.44
CA GLU A 19 -17.79 9.60 1.14
C GLU A 19 -16.26 9.59 1.20
N LEU A 20 -15.71 9.40 2.41
CA LEU A 20 -14.27 9.25 2.59
C LEU A 20 -13.80 7.82 2.30
N PRO A 21 -12.55 7.64 1.82
CA PRO A 21 -11.98 6.32 1.61
C PRO A 21 -12.03 5.46 2.88
N ARG A 22 -12.32 4.15 2.70
CA ARG A 22 -12.43 3.22 3.81
C ARG A 22 -11.08 3.02 4.52
N LEU A 23 -11.02 3.39 5.79
CA LEU A 23 -9.86 3.15 6.65
C LEU A 23 -10.12 1.92 7.54
N VAL A 24 -9.30 0.88 7.37
CA VAL A 24 -9.40 -0.36 8.17
C VAL A 24 -8.12 -0.57 8.95
N TYR A 25 -8.25 -0.66 10.26
CA TYR A 25 -7.17 -1.10 11.14
C TYR A 25 -7.21 -2.62 11.30
N VAL A 26 -6.03 -3.23 11.28
CA VAL A 26 -5.84 -4.66 11.44
C VAL A 26 -4.73 -4.92 12.43
N SER A 27 -4.98 -5.78 13.41
CA SER A 27 -3.95 -6.32 14.28
C SER A 27 -3.90 -7.84 14.26
N ARG A 28 -2.68 -8.37 14.34
CA ARG A 28 -2.42 -9.81 14.42
C ARG A 28 -2.36 -10.24 15.87
N GLU A 29 -2.91 -11.42 16.13
CA GLU A 29 -2.75 -12.09 17.41
C GLU A 29 -1.35 -12.71 17.44
N LYS A 30 -0.59 -12.45 18.51
CA LYS A 30 0.69 -13.11 18.76
C LYS A 30 0.49 -14.16 19.84
N ARG A 31 0.90 -15.40 19.57
CA ARG A 31 0.88 -16.50 20.54
C ARG A 31 2.29 -16.74 21.09
N PRO A 32 2.45 -16.97 22.40
CA PRO A 32 3.71 -17.40 22.98
C PRO A 32 4.15 -18.73 22.35
N GLY A 33 5.46 -18.91 22.09
CA GLY A 33 6.01 -20.13 21.51
C GLY A 33 6.05 -20.21 19.98
N PHE A 34 5.55 -19.18 19.29
CA PHE A 34 5.69 -19.06 17.82
C PHE A 34 6.70 -17.96 17.48
N ASN A 35 7.62 -18.24 16.55
CA ASN A 35 8.46 -17.21 15.97
C ASN A 35 7.62 -16.34 15.04
N HIS A 36 7.66 -15.02 15.26
CA HIS A 36 6.94 -14.05 14.44
C HIS A 36 7.97 -13.21 13.67
N HIS A 37 8.06 -13.40 12.35
CA HIS A 37 8.84 -12.52 11.48
C HIS A 37 8.15 -11.15 11.40
N LYS A 38 8.85 -10.11 11.89
CA LYS A 38 8.26 -8.81 12.19
C LYS A 38 7.56 -8.17 10.99
N LYS A 39 8.31 -7.83 9.93
CA LYS A 39 7.82 -7.13 8.74
C LYS A 39 7.19 -8.10 7.73
N ASP A 40 7.88 -9.21 7.45
CA ASP A 40 7.45 -10.19 6.44
C ASP A 40 6.11 -10.83 6.77
N ASP A 41 5.91 -11.29 8.02
CA ASP A 41 4.62 -11.89 8.37
C ASP A 41 3.52 -10.82 8.47
N ALA A 42 3.86 -9.55 8.75
CA ALA A 42 2.90 -8.46 8.79
C ALA A 42 2.40 -8.13 7.39
N MET A 43 3.32 -8.04 6.42
CA MET A 43 2.98 -7.87 5.01
C MET A 43 2.20 -9.06 4.47
N ASN A 44 2.59 -10.30 4.79
CA ASN A 44 1.84 -11.51 4.39
C ASN A 44 0.43 -11.55 4.99
N GLY A 45 0.28 -11.06 6.22
CA GLY A 45 -1.03 -10.86 6.83
C GLY A 45 -1.84 -9.79 6.11
N LEU A 46 -1.20 -8.66 5.81
CA LEU A 46 -1.82 -7.51 5.12
C LEU A 46 -2.27 -7.85 3.71
N VAL A 47 -1.50 -8.58 2.90
CA VAL A 47 -1.92 -8.98 1.53
C VAL A 47 -3.20 -9.83 1.55
N ARG A 48 -3.43 -10.62 2.61
CA ARG A 48 -4.64 -11.44 2.73
C ARG A 48 -5.89 -10.64 3.11
N VAL A 49 -5.75 -9.45 3.69
CA VAL A 49 -6.90 -8.70 4.21
C VAL A 49 -7.72 -8.02 3.10
N PRO A 50 -7.12 -7.29 2.14
CA PRO A 50 -7.86 -6.65 1.06
C PRO A 50 -8.56 -7.65 0.16
N VAL A 51 -7.97 -8.82 -0.10
CA VAL A 51 -8.64 -9.92 -0.83
C VAL A 51 -9.96 -10.27 -0.14
N MET A 52 -10.01 -10.25 1.19
CA MET A 52 -11.24 -10.54 1.93
C MET A 52 -12.18 -9.32 2.12
N LEU A 53 -11.67 -8.10 2.01
CA LEU A 53 -12.43 -6.88 2.34
C LEU A 53 -12.93 -6.09 1.14
N THR A 54 -12.16 -6.06 0.05
CA THR A 54 -12.40 -5.18 -1.10
C THR A 54 -12.16 -5.86 -2.44
N ASN A 55 -11.53 -7.04 -2.48
CA ASN A 55 -11.10 -7.70 -3.73
C ASN A 55 -10.26 -6.78 -4.65
N ALA A 56 -9.46 -5.88 -4.07
CA ALA A 56 -8.70 -4.92 -4.85
C ALA A 56 -7.61 -5.63 -5.71
N PRO A 57 -7.49 -5.31 -7.02
CA PRO A 57 -6.53 -5.95 -7.91
C PRO A 57 -5.09 -5.43 -7.77
N PHE A 58 -4.90 -4.30 -7.08
CA PHE A 58 -3.60 -3.66 -6.88
C PHE A 58 -3.41 -3.28 -5.41
N PHE A 59 -2.17 -3.30 -4.94
CA PHE A 59 -1.79 -2.95 -3.58
C PHE A 59 -0.67 -1.91 -3.58
N LEU A 60 -0.82 -0.89 -2.73
CA LEU A 60 0.25 0.04 -2.40
C LEU A 60 0.76 -0.30 -1.00
N ASN A 61 2.06 -0.53 -0.88
CA ASN A 61 2.73 -0.67 0.40
C ASN A 61 3.45 0.64 0.75
N LEU A 62 3.28 1.12 1.99
CA LEU A 62 3.88 2.36 2.48
C LEU A 62 4.39 2.13 3.90
N ASP A 63 5.64 2.51 4.18
CA ASP A 63 6.21 2.48 5.53
C ASP A 63 5.81 3.74 6.33
N TYR A 64 5.84 3.67 7.66
CA TYR A 64 5.36 4.75 8.56
C TYR A 64 6.12 6.08 8.42
N ASP A 65 7.37 6.04 7.98
CA ASP A 65 8.25 7.18 7.73
C ASP A 65 8.10 7.78 6.32
N ASN A 66 7.27 7.17 5.47
CA ASN A 66 7.05 7.61 4.10
C ASN A 66 5.63 8.17 3.95
N TYR A 67 5.52 9.28 3.22
CA TYR A 67 4.23 9.85 2.82
C TYR A 67 4.23 10.17 1.32
N ILE A 68 3.04 10.15 0.72
CA ILE A 68 2.86 10.52 -0.69
C ILE A 68 2.73 12.04 -0.76
N ASN A 69 3.70 12.70 -1.38
CA ASN A 69 3.70 14.16 -1.53
C ASN A 69 3.10 14.65 -2.85
N ASN A 70 2.85 13.76 -3.81
CA ASN A 70 2.30 14.07 -5.12
C ASN A 70 1.07 13.19 -5.39
N SER A 71 -0.11 13.82 -5.48
CA SER A 71 -1.37 13.13 -5.77
C SER A 71 -1.40 12.44 -7.14
N LYS A 72 -0.49 12.79 -8.06
CA LYS A 72 -0.36 12.15 -9.38
C LYS A 72 0.39 10.82 -9.37
N ALA A 73 1.12 10.51 -8.30
CA ALA A 73 1.92 9.28 -8.23
C ALA A 73 1.07 8.02 -8.45
N LEU A 74 -0.11 7.95 -7.84
CA LEU A 74 -1.01 6.80 -8.01
C LEU A 74 -1.56 6.69 -9.44
N PRO A 75 -2.16 7.74 -10.04
CA PRO A 75 -2.54 7.73 -11.46
C PRO A 75 -1.41 7.30 -12.41
N GLU A 76 -0.18 7.78 -12.19
CA GLU A 76 0.98 7.43 -13.02
C GLU A 76 1.35 5.94 -12.88
N ALA A 77 1.36 5.37 -11.67
CA ALA A 77 1.55 3.93 -11.50
C ALA A 77 0.46 3.10 -12.18
N MET A 78 -0.79 3.55 -12.09
CA MET A 78 -1.91 2.88 -12.73
C MET A 78 -1.77 2.85 -14.24
N GLN A 79 -1.18 3.88 -14.86
CA GLN A 79 -0.90 3.90 -16.29
C GLN A 79 -0.01 2.73 -16.72
N PHE A 80 1.05 2.42 -15.95
CA PHE A 80 1.92 1.28 -16.24
C PHE A 80 1.25 -0.07 -15.95
N LEU A 81 0.52 -0.17 -14.84
CA LEU A 81 -0.11 -1.42 -14.41
C LEU A 81 -1.32 -1.81 -15.27
N MET A 82 -2.03 -0.84 -15.84
CA MET A 82 -3.22 -1.06 -16.68
C MET A 82 -2.92 -1.06 -18.18
N ASP A 83 -1.68 -0.84 -18.60
CA ASP A 83 -1.30 -0.88 -20.01
C ASP A 83 -1.55 -2.28 -20.61
N LEU A 84 -2.25 -2.37 -21.74
CA LEU A 84 -2.63 -3.64 -22.36
C LEU A 84 -1.43 -4.44 -22.91
N ILE A 85 -0.33 -3.76 -23.22
CA ILE A 85 0.89 -4.31 -23.81
C ILE A 85 1.92 -4.56 -22.71
N VAL A 86 2.19 -3.55 -21.88
CA VAL A 86 3.26 -3.57 -20.87
C VAL A 86 2.74 -4.09 -19.54
N GLY A 87 1.52 -3.75 -19.13
CA GLY A 87 0.98 -4.05 -17.80
C GLY A 87 0.91 -5.55 -17.48
N LYS A 88 0.70 -6.41 -18.51
CA LYS A 88 0.74 -7.88 -18.34
C LYS A 88 2.10 -8.41 -17.89
N ARG A 89 3.17 -7.62 -18.00
CA ARG A 89 4.55 -7.98 -17.63
C ARG A 89 5.05 -7.20 -16.42
N VAL A 90 4.22 -6.33 -15.84
CA VAL A 90 4.58 -5.48 -14.70
C VAL A 90 3.89 -6.02 -13.46
N CYS A 91 4.68 -6.39 -12.44
CA CYS A 91 4.15 -6.89 -11.17
C CYS A 91 4.10 -5.81 -10.07
N TYR A 92 4.93 -4.76 -10.16
CA TYR A 92 4.92 -3.61 -9.27
C TYR A 92 5.54 -2.39 -9.96
N VAL A 93 5.19 -1.19 -9.47
CA VAL A 93 5.82 0.08 -9.83
C VAL A 93 6.51 0.62 -8.59
N GLN A 94 7.83 0.81 -8.65
CA GLN A 94 8.61 1.35 -7.56
C GLN A 94 8.85 2.85 -7.78
N PHE A 95 8.41 3.67 -6.83
CA PHE A 95 8.73 5.10 -6.81
C PHE A 95 10.06 5.34 -6.08
N PRO A 96 10.83 6.36 -6.49
CA PRO A 96 12.00 6.80 -5.74
C PRO A 96 11.57 7.31 -4.37
N GLN A 97 12.26 6.85 -3.32
CA GLN A 97 12.06 7.32 -1.95
C GLN A 97 12.90 8.57 -1.72
N TRP A 98 12.28 9.63 -1.18
CA TRP A 98 12.96 10.86 -0.80
C TRP A 98 13.03 10.91 0.71
N PHE A 99 14.24 10.97 1.26
CA PHE A 99 14.47 11.10 2.68
C PHE A 99 14.71 12.57 3.02
N ASP A 100 13.84 13.16 3.83
CA ASP A 100 14.05 14.51 4.33
C ASP A 100 15.30 14.54 5.24
N GLY A 101 16.33 15.28 4.83
CA GLY A 101 17.55 15.50 5.63
C GLY A 101 18.79 14.67 5.26
N ILE A 102 18.80 13.98 4.11
CA ILE A 102 19.99 13.27 3.60
C ILE A 102 20.41 13.86 2.24
N ASP A 103 21.73 14.01 2.05
CA ASP A 103 22.36 14.57 0.85
C ASP A 103 21.80 14.02 -0.48
N ARG A 104 21.81 14.86 -1.53
CA ARG A 104 21.21 14.67 -2.87
C ARG A 104 21.63 13.42 -3.66
N ASN A 105 22.38 12.50 -3.07
CA ASN A 105 23.09 11.42 -3.75
C ASN A 105 22.57 10.00 -3.49
N MET A 106 21.41 9.81 -2.86
CA MET A 106 20.84 8.48 -2.65
C MET A 106 19.56 8.22 -3.48
N LEU A 107 19.70 8.29 -4.80
CA LEU A 107 18.72 7.67 -5.72
C LEU A 107 18.88 6.15 -5.63
N ILE A 108 18.03 5.48 -4.86
CA ILE A 108 17.96 4.02 -4.88
C ILE A 108 17.29 3.61 -6.20
N THR A 109 18.08 2.86 -6.99
CA THR A 109 17.78 2.27 -8.30
C THR A 109 16.32 1.85 -8.53
N THR A 110 15.74 2.37 -9.62
CA THR A 110 14.58 1.78 -10.29
C THR A 110 15.01 0.44 -10.91
N SER A 111 14.52 -0.67 -10.38
CA SER A 111 14.61 -1.97 -11.07
C SER A 111 13.26 -2.27 -11.71
N PHE A 112 13.26 -2.38 -13.04
CA PHE A 112 12.21 -3.07 -13.77
C PHE A 112 12.58 -4.55 -13.77
N SER A 113 11.89 -5.35 -12.95
CA SER A 113 11.97 -6.81 -13.04
C SER A 113 10.93 -7.27 -14.05
N SER A 114 11.38 -7.57 -15.27
CA SER A 114 10.69 -8.52 -16.12
C SER A 114 11.20 -9.92 -15.79
N THR A 115 10.31 -10.88 -15.59
CA THR A 115 10.64 -12.32 -15.58
C THR A 115 11.37 -12.73 -16.85
#